data_AF-A0AAJ6IB78-F1
#
_entry.id   AF-A0AAJ6IB78-F1
#
_cell.length_a   1.000
_cell.length_b   1.000
_cell.length_c   1.000
_cell.angle_alpha   90.00
_cell.angle_beta   90.00
_cell.angle_gamma   90.00
#
_symmetry.space_group_name_H-M   'P 1'
#
loop_
_entity.id
_entity.type
_entity.pdbx_description
1 polymer ?
#
loop_
_entity_poly.entity_id
_entity_poly.type
_entity_poly.pdbx_seq_one_letter_code
_entity_poly.pdbx_strand_id
1 'polypeptide(L)'
;MNNKVRLIFCIALLSNLGACVGNMNPTGGNGRPDYPYYTTTQPMIVKKINVPIGTKLEYEEQHFKSGQQDSLLNEKKLIRISFPEDQSMNWAGVPIGFIHKYFNSEMKGFSVYARFNQLPSNKQTRFSQLWQKCSDDLGIRVKNTDDWTFNLNNIADIDSCSVNYQRYFKDNVQQQHYLDQLYQEMQKAGTVK
;
A
#
# COMPACT_ATOMS: atom_id res chain seq x y z
N MET A 1 48.44 11.55 -56.85
CA MET A 1 49.26 12.26 -55.84
C MET A 1 48.33 13.01 -54.90
N ASN A 2 48.60 12.92 -53.59
CA ASN A 2 48.00 13.61 -52.44
C ASN A 2 46.81 12.95 -51.69
N ASN A 3 47.23 12.17 -50.69
CA ASN A 3 46.56 11.84 -49.43
C ASN A 3 46.25 13.09 -48.58
N LYS A 4 45.16 13.02 -47.79
CA LYS A 4 45.03 13.41 -46.36
C LYS A 4 43.55 13.29 -45.94
N VAL A 5 43.13 12.13 -45.44
CA VAL A 5 43.03 11.75 -44.01
C VAL A 5 41.80 12.32 -43.29
N ARG A 6 40.82 11.42 -43.13
CA ARG A 6 39.94 11.14 -41.96
C ARG A 6 39.40 12.32 -41.15
N LEU A 7 38.09 12.54 -41.24
CA LEU A 7 37.29 13.09 -40.14
C LEU A 7 36.12 12.14 -39.81
N ILE A 8 36.47 11.21 -38.91
CA ILE A 8 35.69 10.61 -37.82
C ILE A 8 34.15 10.62 -37.94
N PHE A 9 33.64 9.41 -38.19
CA PHE A 9 32.34 8.88 -37.77
C PHE A 9 32.10 9.18 -36.27
N CYS A 10 31.10 10.02 -35.95
CA CYS A 10 30.47 10.10 -34.63
C CYS A 10 29.22 11.00 -34.71
N ILE A 11 28.22 10.61 -35.51
CA ILE A 11 26.86 11.12 -35.30
C ILE A 11 26.17 10.12 -34.39
N ALA A 12 26.16 10.49 -33.12
CA ALA A 12 25.62 9.75 -32.01
C ALA A 12 24.14 9.40 -32.25
N LEU A 13 23.84 8.12 -32.11
CA LEU A 13 22.52 7.62 -31.73
C LEU A 13 22.13 8.23 -30.38
N LEU A 14 21.53 9.42 -30.39
CA LEU A 14 20.97 10.06 -29.19
C LEU A 14 19.64 10.75 -29.53
N SER A 15 18.70 9.98 -30.06
CA SER A 15 17.30 10.41 -30.20
C SER A 15 16.33 9.30 -29.75
N ASN A 16 16.61 8.70 -28.59
CA ASN A 16 15.67 7.83 -27.88
C ASN A 16 15.78 8.06 -26.36
N LEU A 17 15.71 9.32 -25.94
CA LEU A 17 15.24 9.67 -24.61
C LEU A 17 13.81 10.19 -24.77
N GLY A 18 12.91 9.27 -25.16
CA GLY A 18 11.51 9.43 -24.80
C GLY A 18 11.46 9.41 -23.29
N ALA A 19 11.36 10.58 -22.67
CA ALA A 19 11.01 10.69 -21.28
C ALA A 19 9.75 9.84 -21.08
N CYS A 20 9.82 8.83 -20.20
CA CYS A 20 8.65 8.19 -19.64
C CYS A 20 7.95 9.21 -18.73
N VAL A 21 7.36 10.24 -19.35
CA VAL A 21 6.31 11.03 -18.72
C VAL A 21 5.19 10.02 -18.56
N GLY A 22 4.92 9.63 -17.31
CA GLY A 22 3.77 8.82 -16.97
C GLY A 22 2.57 9.38 -17.73
N ASN A 23 1.86 8.50 -18.42
CA ASN A 23 0.73 8.82 -19.27
C ASN A 23 -0.39 9.42 -18.41
N MET A 24 -0.27 10.69 -18.04
CA MET A 24 -1.31 11.48 -17.40
C MET A 24 -2.15 12.04 -18.53
N ASN A 25 -3.02 11.20 -19.10
CA ASN A 25 -4.03 11.66 -20.02
C ASN A 25 -5.03 12.56 -19.25
N PRO A 26 -5.12 13.87 -19.53
CA PRO A 26 -6.00 14.79 -18.81
C PRO A 26 -7.48 14.59 -19.18
N THR A 27 -7.79 13.74 -20.16
CA THR A 27 -9.18 13.41 -20.55
C THR A 27 -9.75 12.18 -19.85
N GLY A 28 -9.03 11.62 -18.88
CA GLY A 28 -9.54 10.69 -17.86
C GLY A 28 -10.59 9.70 -18.37
N GLY A 29 -10.17 8.62 -19.01
CA GLY A 29 -11.01 7.44 -19.08
C GLY A 29 -11.35 7.04 -17.64
N ASN A 30 -12.54 7.37 -17.16
CA ASN A 30 -12.99 7.24 -15.77
C ASN A 30 -13.14 5.78 -15.29
N GLY A 31 -12.53 4.83 -15.98
CA GLY A 31 -12.46 3.43 -15.55
C GLY A 31 -11.32 3.25 -14.57
N ARG A 32 -11.62 2.67 -13.40
CA ARG A 32 -10.58 2.08 -12.56
C ARG A 32 -9.78 1.07 -13.42
N PRO A 33 -8.44 1.11 -13.44
CA PRO A 33 -7.66 0.16 -14.24
C PRO A 33 -8.04 -1.28 -13.89
N ASP A 34 -8.16 -2.13 -14.90
CA ASP A 34 -8.41 -3.57 -14.73
C ASP A 34 -7.12 -4.28 -14.31
N TYR A 35 -6.67 -3.98 -13.09
CA TYR A 35 -5.44 -4.55 -12.54
C TYR A 35 -5.53 -6.08 -12.49
N PRO A 36 -4.46 -6.79 -12.88
CA PRO A 36 -4.43 -8.23 -12.75
C PRO A 36 -4.54 -8.63 -11.27
N TYR A 37 -5.30 -9.68 -10.99
CA TYR A 37 -5.46 -10.19 -9.63
C TYR A 37 -5.55 -11.72 -9.56
N TYR A 38 -5.20 -12.28 -8.41
CA TYR A 38 -5.35 -13.70 -8.11
C TYR A 38 -6.21 -13.86 -6.85
N THR A 39 -7.18 -14.77 -6.89
CA THR A 39 -7.95 -15.16 -5.70
C THR A 39 -7.40 -16.48 -5.18
N THR A 40 -7.01 -16.50 -3.92
CA THR A 40 -6.42 -17.71 -3.32
C THR A 40 -7.43 -18.87 -3.28
N THR A 41 -7.01 -20.03 -3.76
CA THR A 41 -7.83 -21.26 -3.76
C THR A 41 -7.52 -22.19 -2.58
N GLN A 42 -6.41 -21.95 -1.90
CA GLN A 42 -5.98 -22.63 -0.68
C GLN A 42 -5.30 -21.61 0.25
N PRO A 43 -5.25 -21.85 1.58
CA PRO A 43 -4.48 -21.01 2.48
C PRO A 43 -3.01 -21.01 2.07
N MET A 44 -2.38 -19.84 2.06
CA MET A 44 -0.99 -19.71 1.62
C MET A 44 -0.29 -18.52 2.28
N ILE A 45 1.03 -18.48 2.17
CA ILE A 45 1.83 -17.36 2.66
C ILE A 45 2.06 -16.38 1.50
N VAL A 46 1.70 -15.12 1.70
CA VAL A 46 1.95 -14.01 0.76
C VAL A 46 2.53 -12.84 1.53
N LYS A 47 3.68 -12.30 1.10
CA LYS A 47 4.41 -11.25 1.84
C LYS A 47 4.59 -11.57 3.34
N LYS A 48 4.84 -12.86 3.64
CA LYS A 48 4.99 -13.43 5.00
C LYS A 48 3.72 -13.40 5.87
N ILE A 49 2.56 -13.08 5.32
CA ILE A 49 1.26 -13.17 5.98
C ILE A 49 0.61 -14.49 5.58
N ASN A 50 0.03 -15.21 6.54
CA ASN A 50 -0.86 -16.32 6.21
C ASN A 50 -2.21 -15.77 5.74
N VAL A 51 -2.53 -15.96 4.47
CA VAL A 51 -3.78 -15.50 3.86
C VAL A 51 -4.72 -16.68 3.65
N PRO A 52 -6.01 -16.56 4.02
CA PRO A 52 -6.99 -17.62 3.83
C PRO A 52 -7.42 -17.76 2.37
N ILE A 53 -8.20 -18.81 2.09
CA ILE A 53 -8.93 -19.00 0.82
C ILE A 53 -9.83 -17.79 0.56
N GLY A 54 -9.94 -17.38 -0.71
CA GLY A 54 -10.79 -16.27 -1.13
C GLY A 54 -10.13 -14.90 -0.98
N THR A 55 -8.88 -14.82 -0.53
CA THR A 55 -8.12 -13.57 -0.47
C THR A 55 -7.81 -13.09 -1.87
N LYS A 56 -8.20 -11.84 -2.20
CA LYS A 56 -7.87 -11.21 -3.48
C LYS A 56 -6.52 -10.49 -3.39
N LEU A 57 -5.59 -10.89 -4.24
CA LEU A 57 -4.26 -10.32 -4.38
C LEU A 57 -4.21 -9.53 -5.69
N GLU A 58 -4.16 -8.19 -5.61
CA GLU A 58 -4.15 -7.30 -6.78
C GLU A 58 -2.71 -6.82 -7.03
N TYR A 59 -2.31 -6.76 -8.30
CA TYR A 59 -0.95 -6.43 -8.71
C TYR A 59 -0.89 -5.16 -9.56
N GLU A 60 0.27 -4.51 -9.61
CA GLU A 60 0.57 -3.41 -10.53
C GLU A 60 0.24 -3.82 -11.97
N GLU A 61 -0.08 -2.83 -12.80
CA GLU A 61 -0.32 -3.03 -14.22
C GLU A 61 0.88 -3.70 -14.90
N GLN A 62 0.62 -4.66 -15.79
CA GLN A 62 1.65 -5.37 -16.53
C GLN A 62 1.19 -5.55 -17.97
N HIS A 63 2.14 -5.50 -18.90
CA HIS A 63 1.83 -5.77 -20.31
C HIS A 63 1.12 -7.12 -20.46
N PHE A 64 0.00 -7.10 -21.17
CA PHE A 64 -0.83 -8.27 -21.49
C PHE A 64 -1.41 -9.01 -20.29
N LYS A 65 -1.53 -8.37 -19.12
CA LYS A 65 -2.21 -8.94 -17.94
C LYS A 65 -3.27 -7.98 -17.41
N SER A 66 -4.51 -8.45 -17.37
CA SER A 66 -5.64 -7.75 -16.75
C SER A 66 -6.59 -8.77 -16.15
N GLY A 67 -7.44 -8.34 -15.22
CA GLY A 67 -8.46 -9.19 -14.59
C GLY A 67 -7.91 -10.40 -13.81
N GLN A 68 -8.76 -11.40 -13.62
CA GLN A 68 -8.41 -12.60 -12.86
C GLN A 68 -7.32 -13.42 -13.55
N GLN A 69 -6.36 -13.89 -12.76
CA GLN A 69 -5.27 -14.76 -13.19
C GLN A 69 -5.47 -16.17 -12.63
N ASP A 70 -5.01 -17.18 -13.35
CA ASP A 70 -5.10 -18.58 -12.92
C ASP A 70 -4.07 -18.96 -11.84
N SER A 71 -3.05 -18.13 -11.65
CA SER A 71 -1.95 -18.38 -10.72
C SER A 71 -1.42 -17.11 -10.06
N LEU A 72 -0.70 -17.28 -8.96
CA LEU A 72 -0.03 -16.22 -8.24
C LEU A 72 0.98 -15.51 -9.16
N LEU A 73 0.93 -14.18 -9.19
CA LEU A 73 1.93 -13.37 -9.88
C LEU A 73 3.09 -12.99 -8.93
N ASN A 74 4.09 -12.31 -9.47
CA ASN A 74 5.24 -11.88 -8.68
C ASN A 74 4.83 -10.91 -7.56
N GLU A 75 5.04 -11.33 -6.30
CA GLU A 75 4.73 -10.53 -5.11
C GLU A 75 5.41 -9.16 -5.06
N LYS A 76 6.52 -8.95 -5.78
CA LYS A 76 7.15 -7.61 -5.89
C LYS A 76 6.21 -6.57 -6.49
N LYS A 77 5.27 -7.01 -7.33
CA LYS A 77 4.24 -6.17 -7.96
C LYS A 77 2.92 -6.16 -7.19
N LEU A 78 2.85 -6.78 -6.01
CA LEU A 78 1.62 -6.79 -5.22
C LEU A 78 1.31 -5.35 -4.73
N ILE A 79 0.10 -4.88 -4.99
CA ILE A 79 -0.37 -3.56 -4.52
C ILE A 79 -1.47 -3.68 -3.50
N ARG A 80 -2.26 -4.75 -3.51
CA ARG A 80 -3.38 -4.90 -2.57
C ARG A 80 -3.57 -6.33 -2.11
N ILE A 81 -3.86 -6.48 -0.83
CA ILE A 81 -4.39 -7.71 -0.23
C ILE A 81 -5.78 -7.38 0.29
N SER A 82 -6.81 -8.08 -0.20
CA SER A 82 -8.18 -7.96 0.30
C SER A 82 -8.65 -9.30 0.86
N PHE A 83 -8.89 -9.35 2.16
CA PHE A 83 -9.38 -10.56 2.83
C PHE A 83 -10.86 -10.82 2.47
N PRO A 84 -11.32 -12.08 2.49
CA PRO A 84 -12.75 -12.44 2.35
C PRO A 84 -13.63 -11.65 3.32
N GLU A 85 -14.89 -11.39 3.01
CA GLU A 85 -15.78 -10.52 3.83
C GLU A 85 -15.97 -11.01 5.27
N ASP A 86 -15.88 -12.31 5.51
CA ASP A 86 -16.04 -12.97 6.81
C ASP A 86 -14.72 -13.16 7.57
N GLN A 87 -13.59 -12.80 6.98
CA GLN A 87 -12.25 -13.06 7.54
C GLN A 87 -11.39 -11.80 7.57
N SER A 88 -10.56 -11.66 8.58
CA SER A 88 -9.68 -10.51 8.75
C SER A 88 -8.34 -10.91 9.36
N MET A 89 -7.33 -10.10 9.10
CA MET A 89 -6.07 -10.16 9.84
C MET A 89 -6.17 -9.27 11.07
N ASN A 90 -5.76 -9.76 12.24
CA ASN A 90 -5.72 -8.91 13.43
C ASN A 90 -4.42 -8.08 13.46
N TRP A 91 -4.56 -6.76 13.58
CA TRP A 91 -3.43 -5.84 13.78
C TRP A 91 -3.69 -4.92 14.97
N ALA A 92 -2.85 -5.03 16.01
CA ALA A 92 -2.99 -4.26 17.26
C ALA A 92 -4.41 -4.32 17.87
N GLY A 93 -5.06 -5.49 17.77
CA GLY A 93 -6.42 -5.70 18.27
C GLY A 93 -7.54 -5.21 17.33
N VAL A 94 -7.20 -4.78 16.11
CA VAL A 94 -8.17 -4.33 15.11
C VAL A 94 -8.24 -5.32 13.94
N PRO A 95 -9.43 -5.80 13.55
CA PRO A 95 -9.61 -6.63 12.36
C PRO A 95 -9.40 -5.81 11.08
N ILE A 96 -8.49 -6.25 10.23
CA ILE A 96 -8.11 -5.61 8.96
C ILE A 96 -8.77 -6.35 7.80
N GLY A 97 -9.50 -5.61 6.97
CA GLY A 97 -10.20 -6.14 5.80
C GLY A 97 -9.40 -6.04 4.51
N PHE A 98 -8.62 -4.98 4.33
CA PHE A 98 -7.68 -4.90 3.21
C PHE A 98 -6.53 -3.91 3.46
N ILE A 99 -5.45 -4.16 2.74
CA ILE A 99 -4.20 -3.41 2.77
C ILE A 99 -3.91 -2.97 1.34
N HIS A 100 -3.58 -1.70 1.16
CA HIS A 100 -3.26 -1.12 -0.14
C HIS A 100 -1.94 -0.35 -0.04
N LYS A 101 -0.94 -0.77 -0.81
CA LYS A 101 0.33 -0.05 -0.95
C LYS A 101 0.05 1.35 -1.49
N TYR A 102 0.77 2.35 -0.99
CA TYR A 102 0.66 3.69 -1.54
C TYR A 102 0.96 3.72 -3.03
N PHE A 103 0.16 4.48 -3.79
CA PHE A 103 0.32 4.64 -5.22
C PHE A 103 1.58 5.44 -5.57
N ASN A 104 1.95 6.40 -4.72
CA ASN A 104 3.15 7.20 -4.88
C ASN A 104 4.38 6.38 -4.46
N SER A 105 5.25 6.06 -5.42
CA SER A 105 6.46 5.27 -5.20
C SER A 105 7.48 5.92 -4.26
N GLU A 106 7.40 7.23 -4.04
CA GLU A 106 8.25 7.95 -3.07
C GLU A 106 7.78 7.73 -1.63
N MET A 107 6.49 7.43 -1.43
CA MET A 107 5.94 7.16 -0.11
C MET A 107 6.14 5.69 0.26
N LYS A 108 6.67 5.47 1.47
CA LYS A 108 6.93 4.12 2.00
C LYS A 108 5.86 3.73 2.98
N GLY A 109 4.78 3.10 2.50
CA GLY A 109 3.66 2.82 3.36
C GLY A 109 2.44 2.20 2.69
N PHE A 110 1.36 2.15 3.47
CA PHE A 110 0.11 1.52 3.11
C PHE A 110 -1.08 2.33 3.61
N SER A 111 -2.17 2.31 2.85
CA SER A 111 -3.52 2.56 3.35
C SER A 111 -4.10 1.26 3.89
N VAL A 112 -4.67 1.30 5.09
CA VAL A 112 -5.10 0.13 5.86
C VAL A 112 -6.54 0.33 6.26
N TYR A 113 -7.39 -0.66 5.99
CA TYR A 113 -8.82 -0.55 6.20
C TYR A 113 -9.29 -1.55 7.24
N ALA A 114 -9.80 -1.04 8.36
CA ALA A 114 -10.35 -1.83 9.43
C ALA A 114 -11.78 -2.28 9.13
N ARG A 115 -12.19 -3.39 9.74
CA ARG A 115 -13.57 -3.89 9.79
C ARG A 115 -14.12 -3.77 11.19
N PHE A 116 -14.41 -2.54 11.62
CA PHE A 116 -14.90 -2.28 12.98
C PHE A 116 -16.22 -3.00 13.31
N ASN A 117 -17.01 -3.37 12.30
CA ASN A 117 -18.19 -4.24 12.49
C ASN A 117 -17.84 -5.65 12.97
N GLN A 118 -16.60 -6.11 12.75
CA GLN A 118 -16.05 -7.37 13.24
C GLN A 118 -15.30 -7.22 14.57
N LEU A 119 -15.25 -6.02 15.15
CA LEU A 119 -14.59 -5.76 16.44
C LEU A 119 -15.65 -5.71 17.56
N PRO A 120 -15.71 -6.71 18.45
CA PRO A 120 -16.62 -6.69 19.60
C PRO A 120 -16.35 -5.49 20.50
N SER A 121 -17.41 -4.88 21.05
CA SER A 121 -17.30 -3.70 21.91
C SER A 121 -16.41 -3.92 23.15
N ASN A 122 -16.45 -5.12 23.73
CA ASN A 122 -15.62 -5.53 24.86
C ASN A 122 -14.13 -5.79 24.51
N LYS A 123 -13.77 -5.73 23.22
CA LYS A 123 -12.40 -5.88 22.72
C LYS A 123 -11.83 -4.57 22.18
N GLN A 124 -12.59 -3.47 22.24
CA GLN A 124 -12.09 -2.17 21.81
C GLN A 124 -10.95 -1.69 22.71
N THR A 125 -9.89 -1.21 22.07
CA THR A 125 -8.76 -0.56 22.72
C THR A 125 -8.85 0.96 22.50
N ARG A 126 -8.02 1.72 23.20
CA ARG A 126 -7.93 3.16 22.93
C ARG A 126 -7.50 3.43 21.48
N PHE A 127 -6.61 2.61 20.93
CA PHE A 127 -6.22 2.67 19.52
C PHE A 127 -7.41 2.48 18.59
N SER A 128 -8.20 1.40 18.77
CA SER A 128 -9.34 1.13 17.90
C SER A 128 -10.41 2.23 17.99
N GLN A 129 -10.62 2.80 19.18
CA GLN A 129 -11.54 3.92 19.39
C GLN A 129 -11.08 5.20 18.72
N LEU A 130 -9.77 5.49 18.74
CA LEU A 130 -9.22 6.64 18.03
C LEU A 130 -9.40 6.44 16.53
N TRP A 131 -8.91 5.33 15.98
CA TRP A 131 -9.04 5.04 14.55
C TRP A 131 -10.51 5.05 14.07
N GLN A 132 -11.44 4.45 14.80
CA GLN A 132 -12.84 4.43 14.41
C GLN A 132 -13.44 5.84 14.25
N LYS A 133 -12.96 6.85 15.00
CA LYS A 133 -13.41 8.25 14.85
C LYS A 133 -13.01 8.87 13.52
N CYS A 134 -11.99 8.34 12.85
CA CYS A 134 -11.61 8.80 11.52
C CYS A 134 -12.60 8.34 10.46
N SER A 135 -13.37 7.27 10.73
CA SER A 135 -14.40 6.73 9.84
C SER A 135 -13.87 6.40 8.43
N ASP A 136 -12.60 6.03 8.33
CA ASP A 136 -11.89 5.74 7.08
C ASP A 136 -10.60 4.94 7.34
N ASP A 137 -9.73 4.81 6.33
CA ASP A 137 -8.42 4.18 6.46
C ASP A 137 -7.41 4.93 7.34
N LEU A 138 -6.43 4.16 7.80
CA LEU A 138 -5.16 4.68 8.27
C LEU A 138 -4.13 4.64 7.16
N GLY A 139 -3.48 5.78 6.95
CA GLY A 139 -2.20 5.81 6.27
C GLY A 139 -1.08 5.47 7.25
N ILE A 140 -0.30 4.44 6.95
CA ILE A 140 0.84 4.02 7.76
C ILE A 140 2.14 4.18 7.00
N ARG A 141 3.18 4.69 7.67
CA ARG A 141 4.55 4.70 7.17
C ARG A 141 5.30 3.51 7.69
N VAL A 142 6.11 2.88 6.84
CA VAL A 142 6.92 1.71 7.22
C VAL A 142 8.41 1.92 6.91
N LYS A 143 9.26 1.18 7.63
CA LYS A 143 10.71 1.16 7.41
C LYS A 143 11.07 0.30 6.19
N ASN A 144 10.36 -0.81 6.00
CA ASN A 144 10.53 -1.74 4.89
C ASN A 144 9.18 -2.03 4.20
N THR A 145 9.06 -1.63 2.95
CA THR A 145 7.84 -1.82 2.12
C THR A 145 7.66 -3.23 1.59
N ASP A 146 8.68 -4.10 1.70
CA ASP A 146 8.56 -5.52 1.36
C ASP A 146 8.01 -6.35 2.53
N ASP A 147 7.92 -5.79 3.72
CA ASP A 147 7.38 -6.44 4.90
C ASP A 147 5.95 -5.97 5.18
N TRP A 148 4.98 -6.79 4.73
CA TRP A 148 3.56 -6.54 4.90
C TRP A 148 3.02 -7.24 6.14
N THR A 149 3.85 -7.74 7.06
CA THR A 149 3.36 -8.47 8.24
C THR A 149 2.66 -7.59 9.26
N PHE A 150 2.69 -6.26 9.09
CA PHE A 150 2.22 -5.28 10.06
C PHE A 150 2.89 -5.44 11.44
N ASN A 151 4.11 -5.99 11.45
CA ASN A 151 4.96 -6.00 12.62
C ASN A 151 5.21 -4.56 13.09
N LEU A 152 4.92 -4.29 14.36
CA LEU A 152 5.07 -2.96 14.97
C LEU A 152 6.49 -2.40 14.86
N ASN A 153 7.51 -3.26 14.80
CA ASN A 153 8.90 -2.84 14.60
C ASN A 153 9.15 -2.27 13.21
N ASN A 154 8.36 -2.67 12.22
CA ASN A 154 8.42 -2.15 10.86
C ASN A 154 7.61 -0.85 10.68
N ILE A 155 6.63 -0.58 11.57
CA ILE A 155 5.88 0.67 11.54
C ILE A 155 6.78 1.82 11.97
N ALA A 156 6.86 2.86 11.14
CA ALA A 156 7.63 4.06 11.41
C ALA A 156 6.78 5.18 12.01
N ASP A 157 5.55 5.35 11.50
CA ASP A 157 4.59 6.38 11.94
C ASP A 157 3.19 6.07 11.38
N ILE A 158 2.19 6.83 11.83
CA ILE A 158 0.87 6.94 11.21
C ILE A 158 0.82 8.27 10.45
N ASP A 159 0.81 8.17 9.12
CA ASP A 159 0.84 9.29 8.20
C ASP A 159 -0.50 10.03 8.14
N SER A 160 -1.60 9.28 8.25
CA SER A 160 -2.94 9.87 8.19
C SER A 160 -3.99 9.02 8.88
N CYS A 161 -5.10 9.66 9.21
CA CYS A 161 -6.33 9.04 9.67
C CYS A 161 -7.49 9.74 8.97
N SER A 162 -7.99 9.14 7.88
CA SER A 162 -8.81 9.81 6.88
C SER A 162 -8.15 11.09 6.31
N VAL A 163 -8.92 11.90 5.61
CA VAL A 163 -8.54 13.23 5.10
C VAL A 163 -8.42 14.28 6.23
N ASN A 164 -8.94 13.97 7.42
CA ASN A 164 -9.07 14.91 8.54
C ASN A 164 -7.76 15.11 9.32
N TYR A 165 -6.91 14.09 9.39
CA TYR A 165 -5.65 14.12 10.12
C TYR A 165 -4.53 13.65 9.21
N GLN A 166 -3.58 14.53 8.90
CA GLN A 166 -2.49 14.21 7.98
C GLN A 166 -1.17 14.81 8.45
N ARG A 167 -0.09 14.01 8.43
CA ARG A 167 1.29 14.46 8.68
C ARG A 167 1.77 15.53 7.71
N TYR A 168 1.09 15.69 6.57
CA TYR A 168 1.32 16.77 5.62
C TYR A 168 1.20 18.16 6.27
N PHE A 169 0.21 18.37 7.15
CA PHE A 169 -0.05 19.65 7.83
C PHE A 169 0.79 19.80 9.11
N LYS A 170 2.10 19.99 8.95
CA LYS A 170 3.07 20.00 10.06
C LYS A 170 2.79 21.05 11.14
N ASP A 171 2.30 22.23 10.74
CA ASP A 171 2.02 23.33 11.67
C ASP A 171 0.68 23.20 12.39
N ASN A 172 -0.16 22.24 11.99
CA ASN A 172 -1.41 21.95 12.68
C ASN A 172 -1.14 21.05 13.90
N VAL A 173 -0.86 21.67 15.04
CA VAL A 173 -0.54 21.00 16.31
C VAL A 173 -1.61 19.98 16.72
N GLN A 174 -2.89 20.29 16.51
CA GLN A 174 -3.99 19.39 16.86
C GLN A 174 -3.93 18.09 16.04
N GLN A 175 -3.66 18.19 14.74
CA GLN A 175 -3.53 17.01 13.89
C GLN A 175 -2.28 16.19 14.24
N GLN A 176 -1.14 16.85 14.47
CA GLN A 176 0.09 16.16 14.83
C GLN A 176 -0.08 15.40 16.16
N HIS A 177 -0.63 16.06 17.17
CA HIS A 177 -0.89 15.44 18.47
C HIS A 177 -1.86 14.26 18.36
N TYR A 178 -2.92 14.38 17.54
CA TYR A 178 -3.85 13.27 17.34
C TYR A 178 -3.17 12.05 16.71
N LEU A 179 -2.34 12.26 15.68
CA LEU A 179 -1.59 11.17 15.03
C LEU A 179 -0.51 10.58 15.94
N ASP A 180 0.16 11.40 16.75
CA ASP A 180 1.10 10.94 17.77
C ASP A 180 0.41 10.03 18.80
N GLN A 181 -0.76 10.45 19.29
CA GLN A 181 -1.57 9.65 20.20
C GLN A 181 -1.99 8.33 19.55
N LEU A 182 -2.45 8.39 18.30
CA LEU A 182 -2.90 7.19 17.57
C LEU A 182 -1.76 6.20 17.39
N TYR A 183 -0.56 6.67 17.04
CA TYR A 183 0.65 5.84 16.92
C TYR A 183 1.08 5.24 18.27
N GLN A 184 1.10 6.04 19.35
CA GLN A 184 1.46 5.56 20.68
C GLN A 184 0.48 4.49 21.19
N GLU A 185 -0.82 4.72 21.02
CA GLU A 185 -1.84 3.77 21.43
C GLU A 185 -1.82 2.49 20.60
N MET A 186 -1.48 2.56 19.30
CA MET A 186 -1.24 1.39 18.45
C MET A 186 -0.08 0.55 19.00
N GLN A 187 1.05 1.17 19.34
CA GLN A 187 2.21 0.47 19.90
C GLN A 187 1.84 -0.22 21.23
N LYS A 188 1.10 0.46 22.11
CA LYS A 188 0.60 -0.14 23.36
C LYS A 188 -0.32 -1.33 23.07
N ALA A 189 -1.35 -1.14 22.24
CA ALA A 189 -2.34 -2.17 21.95
C ALA A 189 -1.72 -3.43 21.32
N GLY A 190 -0.70 -3.28 20.47
CA GLY A 190 -0.03 -4.41 19.85
C GLY A 190 1.00 -5.13 20.74
N THR A 191 1.31 -4.62 21.93
CA THR A 191 2.21 -5.27 22.91
C THR A 191 1.46 -5.99 24.04
N VAL A 192 0.16 -5.72 24.20
CA VAL A 192 -0.70 -6.44 25.16
C VAL A 192 -1.01 -7.83 24.59
N LYS A 193 -0.57 -8.86 25.31
CA LYS A 193 -0.83 -10.28 24.98
C LYS A 193 -2.21 -10.71 25.46
#